data_AF-A0A2E2WZF3-F1
#
_entry.id   AF-A0A2E2WZF3-F1
#
_cell.length_a   1.000
_cell.length_b   1.000
_cell.length_c   1.000
_cell.angle_alpha   90.00
_cell.angle_beta   90.00
_cell.angle_gamma   90.00
#
_symmetry.space_group_name_H-M   'P 1'
#
loop_
_entity.id
_entity.type
_entity.pdbx_description
1 polymer ?
#
loop_
_entity_poly.entity_id
_entity_poly.type
_entity_poly.pdbx_seq_one_letter_code
_entity_poly.pdbx_strand_id
1 'polypeptide(L)'
;RFGVIRRVNFPSAAPFVFTGIRVAASIAIVVEIAVEIFIPDGTGIGGYIAHHSIGGVDLATIYGATMVAGVLSLALNFGLGAIDTRFFGWREGLDA
;
A
#
# COMPACT_ATOMS: atom_id res chain seq x y z
N ARG A 1 -32.25 -17.86 1.80
CA ARG A 1 -31.52 -17.13 0.73
C ARG A 1 -30.22 -16.47 1.24
N PHE A 2 -30.21 -15.76 2.37
CA PHE A 2 -28.98 -15.21 2.99
C PHE A 2 -27.88 -16.25 3.30
N GLY A 3 -28.25 -17.48 3.63
CA GLY A 3 -27.29 -18.55 3.96
C GLY A 3 -26.36 -18.98 2.81
N VAL A 4 -26.79 -18.82 1.55
CA VAL A 4 -26.01 -19.23 0.36
C VAL A 4 -24.96 -18.18 0.02
N ILE A 5 -25.30 -16.88 0.12
CA ILE A 5 -24.37 -15.77 -0.12
C ILE A 5 -23.19 -15.83 0.87
N ARG A 6 -23.48 -16.10 2.15
CA ARG A 6 -22.46 -16.11 3.22
C ARG A 6 -21.59 -17.36 3.25
N ARG A 7 -22.07 -18.51 2.75
CA ARG A 7 -21.33 -19.79 2.77
C ARG A 7 -20.69 -20.18 1.44
N VAL A 8 -21.19 -19.67 0.31
CA VAL A 8 -20.73 -20.08 -1.03
C VAL A 8 -20.07 -18.92 -1.78
N ASN A 9 -20.71 -17.74 -1.83
CA ASN A 9 -20.16 -16.60 -2.58
C ASN A 9 -19.03 -15.87 -1.82
N PHE A 10 -19.12 -15.76 -0.50
CA PHE A 10 -18.12 -15.07 0.32
C PHE A 10 -16.70 -15.67 0.22
N PRO A 11 -16.48 -17.00 0.37
CA PRO A 11 -15.14 -17.57 0.23
C PRO A 11 -14.62 -17.55 -1.22
N SER A 12 -15.52 -17.57 -2.21
CA SER A 12 -15.13 -17.52 -3.62
C SER A 12 -14.75 -16.10 -4.08
N ALA A 13 -15.42 -15.06 -3.54
CA ALA A 13 -15.16 -13.66 -3.85
C ALA A 13 -14.02 -13.03 -3.04
N ALA A 14 -13.67 -13.59 -1.88
CA ALA A 14 -12.63 -13.06 -1.00
C ALA A 14 -11.25 -12.83 -1.66
N PRO A 15 -10.73 -13.69 -2.57
CA PRO A 15 -9.46 -13.42 -3.27
C PRO A 15 -9.57 -12.22 -4.22
N PHE A 16 -10.69 -12.08 -4.93
CA PHE A 16 -10.93 -10.94 -5.83
C PHE A 16 -11.03 -9.61 -5.08
N VAL A 17 -11.65 -9.63 -3.90
CA VAL A 17 -11.68 -8.47 -3.02
C VAL A 17 -10.27 -8.13 -2.53
N PHE A 18 -9.48 -9.14 -2.16
CA PHE A 18 -8.13 -8.93 -1.66
C PHE A 18 -7.17 -8.37 -2.72
N THR A 19 -7.24 -8.85 -3.96
CA THR A 19 -6.46 -8.27 -5.06
C THR A 19 -6.86 -6.81 -5.29
N GLY A 20 -8.15 -6.49 -5.24
CA GLY A 20 -8.65 -5.11 -5.29
C GLY A 20 -8.07 -4.24 -4.16
N ILE A 21 -8.07 -4.74 -2.92
CA ILE A 21 -7.49 -4.05 -1.76
C ILE A 21 -6.00 -3.79 -1.97
N ARG A 22 -5.24 -4.79 -2.45
CA ARG A 22 -3.79 -4.66 -2.67
C ARG A 22 -3.46 -3.56 -3.68
N VAL A 23 -4.18 -3.54 -4.79
CA VAL A 23 -4.00 -2.52 -5.84
C VAL A 23 -4.38 -1.14 -5.30
N ALA A 24 -5.54 -1.03 -4.65
CA ALA A 24 -6.00 0.23 -4.07
C ALA A 24 -5.03 0.78 -3.01
N ALA A 25 -4.49 -0.08 -2.14
CA ALA A 25 -3.56 0.32 -1.10
C ALA A 25 -2.22 0.81 -1.65
N SER A 26 -1.72 0.16 -2.72
CA SER A 26 -0.49 0.61 -3.41
C SER A 26 -0.69 1.99 -4.05
N ILE A 27 -1.84 2.22 -4.69
CA ILE A 27 -2.19 3.53 -5.27
C ILE A 27 -2.38 4.58 -4.18
N ALA A 28 -3.04 4.23 -3.08
CA ALA A 28 -3.35 5.15 -1.99
C ALA A 28 -2.09 5.76 -1.37
N ILE A 29 -1.05 4.96 -1.11
CA ILE A 29 0.24 5.47 -0.62
C ILE A 29 0.83 6.49 -1.59
N VAL A 30 0.88 6.17 -2.89
CA VAL A 30 1.50 7.05 -3.89
C VAL A 30 0.74 8.38 -3.98
N VAL A 31 -0.59 8.32 -3.96
CA VAL A 31 -1.44 9.52 -4.02
C VAL A 31 -1.29 10.36 -2.76
N GLU A 32 -1.26 9.74 -1.58
CA GLU A 32 -1.10 10.45 -0.31
C GLU A 32 0.24 11.19 -0.24
N ILE A 33 1.36 10.52 -0.56
CA ILE A 33 2.68 11.16 -0.63
C ILE A 33 2.68 12.32 -1.63
N ALA A 34 2.04 12.15 -2.80
CA ALA A 34 1.95 13.21 -3.78
C ALA A 34 1.16 14.41 -3.22
N VAL A 35 0.04 14.18 -2.55
CA VAL A 35 -0.77 15.24 -1.91
C VAL A 35 0.06 16.02 -0.88
N GLU A 36 0.83 15.33 -0.04
CA GLU A 36 1.69 15.97 0.97
C GLU A 36 2.79 16.85 0.34
N ILE A 37 3.26 16.51 -0.86
CA ILE A 37 4.23 17.33 -1.60
C ILE A 37 3.57 18.58 -2.21
N PHE A 38 2.37 18.43 -2.77
CA PHE A 38 1.67 19.54 -3.45
C PHE A 38 0.99 20.51 -2.48
N ILE A 39 0.51 20.01 -1.35
CA ILE A 39 -0.14 20.79 -0.30
C ILE A 39 0.59 20.50 1.02
N PRO A 40 1.77 21.10 1.24
CA PRO A 40 2.56 20.82 2.42
C PRO A 40 1.90 21.41 3.66
N ASP A 41 1.50 20.55 4.59
CA ASP A 41 1.03 20.95 5.92
C ASP A 41 2.16 20.90 6.97
N GLY A 42 3.34 20.41 6.60
CA GLY A 42 4.47 20.20 7.50
C GLY A 42 4.52 18.84 8.17
N THR A 43 3.60 17.95 7.81
CA THR A 43 3.56 16.58 8.31
C THR A 43 3.76 15.57 7.20
N GLY A 44 4.04 14.33 7.58
CA GLY A 44 4.26 13.25 6.62
C GLY A 44 5.60 13.31 5.88
N ILE A 45 5.82 12.31 5.04
CA ILE A 45 7.10 12.15 4.32
C ILE A 45 7.15 13.11 3.14
N GLY A 46 6.03 13.30 2.43
CA GLY A 46 5.94 14.24 1.32
C GLY A 46 6.07 15.69 1.79
N GLY A 47 5.46 16.02 2.95
CA GLY A 47 5.60 17.34 3.56
C GLY A 47 7.03 17.58 4.03
N TYR A 48 7.69 16.59 4.64
CA TYR A 48 9.10 16.67 5.00
C TYR A 48 10.00 16.93 3.78
N ILE A 49 9.75 16.25 2.65
CA ILE A 49 10.47 16.48 1.38
C ILE A 49 10.22 17.90 0.85
N ALA A 50 8.97 18.35 0.84
CA ALA A 50 8.59 19.66 0.32
C ALA A 50 9.22 20.81 1.14
N HIS A 51 9.20 20.72 2.48
CA HIS A 51 9.80 21.72 3.37
C HIS A 51 11.31 21.86 3.17
N HIS A 52 12.03 20.74 3.02
CA HIS A 52 13.49 20.78 2.81
C HIS A 52 13.88 21.17 1.37
N SER A 53 13.00 20.97 0.38
CA SER A 53 13.22 21.40 -1.01
C SER A 53 13.21 22.92 -1.18
N ILE A 54 12.39 23.65 -0.42
CA ILE A 54 12.17 25.09 -0.63
C ILE A 54 13.27 25.96 -0.01
N GLY A 55 13.97 25.48 1.03
CA GLY A 55 14.97 26.23 1.79
C GLY A 55 16.42 26.13 1.28
N GLY A 56 16.68 25.31 0.26
CA GLY A 56 17.99 25.24 -0.38
C GLY A 56 19.11 24.62 0.46
N VAL A 57 18.87 23.55 1.24
CA VAL A 57 19.95 22.74 1.82
C VAL A 57 19.57 21.25 1.92
N ASP A 58 20.53 20.43 1.51
CA ASP A 58 20.73 18.98 1.65
C ASP A 58 19.91 18.01 0.78
N LEU A 59 20.36 17.83 -0.46
CA LEU A 59 19.95 16.75 -1.36
C LEU A 59 20.01 15.37 -0.69
N ALA A 60 20.98 15.14 0.21
CA ALA A 60 21.10 13.85 0.89
C ALA A 60 19.86 13.55 1.74
N THR A 61 19.30 14.57 2.41
CA THR A 61 18.06 14.45 3.17
C THR A 61 16.84 14.15 2.27
N ILE A 62 16.73 14.81 1.11
CA ILE A 62 15.63 14.56 0.15
C ILE A 62 15.70 13.14 -0.43
N TYR A 63 16.90 12.70 -0.84
CA TYR A 63 17.10 11.33 -1.32
C TYR A 63 16.86 10.30 -0.22
N GLY A 64 17.29 10.58 1.01
CA GLY A 64 17.02 9.72 2.18
C GLY A 64 15.52 9.56 2.42
N ALA A 65 14.77 10.66 2.46
CA ALA A 65 13.32 10.63 2.63
C ALA A 65 12.60 9.89 1.48
N THR A 66 13.05 10.11 0.23
CA THR A 66 12.53 9.39 -0.94
C THR A 66 12.79 7.88 -0.82
N MET A 67 13.96 7.48 -0.33
CA MET A 67 14.29 6.07 -0.13
C MET A 67 13.44 5.44 0.97
N VAL A 68 13.17 6.16 2.05
CA VAL A 68 12.24 5.73 3.11
C VAL A 68 10.83 5.55 2.56
N ALA A 69 10.32 6.50 1.76
CA ALA A 69 9.01 6.39 1.10
C ALA A 69 8.92 5.15 0.18
N GLY A 70 9.98 4.87 -0.58
CA GLY A 70 10.09 3.68 -1.42
C GLY A 70 10.08 2.38 -0.60
N VAL A 71 10.83 2.33 0.49
CA VAL A 71 10.86 1.18 1.41
C VAL A 71 9.48 0.95 2.05
N LEU A 72 8.80 2.01 2.49
CA LEU A 72 7.44 1.93 3.03
C LEU A 72 6.45 1.37 2.02
N SER A 73 6.54 1.83 0.77
CA SER A 73 5.71 1.35 -0.34
C SER A 73 5.93 -0.15 -0.58
N LEU A 74 7.19 -0.58 -0.63
CA LEU A 74 7.55 -1.99 -0.76
C LEU A 74 7.06 -2.81 0.43
N ALA A 75 7.29 -2.33 1.66
CA ALA A 75 6.89 -3.00 2.88
C ALA A 75 5.37 -3.21 2.94
N LEU A 76 4.57 -2.22 2.51
CA LEU A 76 3.13 -2.38 2.39
C LEU A 76 2.76 -3.44 1.35
N ASN A 77 3.38 -3.37 0.16
CA ASN A 77 3.09 -4.32 -0.92
C ASN A 77 3.39 -5.77 -0.52
N PHE A 78 4.58 -6.01 0.06
CA PHE A 78 4.97 -7.32 0.58
C PHE A 78 4.13 -7.74 1.78
N GLY A 79 3.78 -6.82 2.69
CA GLY A 79 2.92 -7.11 3.83
C GLY A 79 1.54 -7.58 3.39
N LEU A 80 0.93 -6.90 2.42
CA LEU A 80 -0.33 -7.34 1.81
C LEU A 80 -0.18 -8.66 1.05
N GLY A 81 0.95 -8.87 0.39
CA GLY A 81 1.30 -10.17 -0.22
C GLY A 81 1.36 -11.32 0.78
N ALA A 82 2.03 -11.12 1.91
CA ALA A 82 2.14 -12.13 2.97
C ALA A 82 0.78 -12.44 3.62
N ILE A 83 -0.07 -11.42 3.81
CA ILE A 83 -1.45 -11.59 4.29
C ILE A 83 -2.25 -12.45 3.30
N ASP A 84 -2.12 -12.21 2.00
CA ASP A 84 -2.79 -13.01 0.97
C ASP A 84 -2.42 -14.50 1.07
N THR A 85 -1.13 -14.81 1.08
CA THR A 85 -0.65 -16.19 1.17
C THR A 85 -1.09 -16.84 2.48
N ARG A 86 -1.11 -16.07 3.58
CA ARG A 86 -1.48 -16.59 4.91
C ARG A 86 -2.97 -16.87 5.07
N PHE A 87 -3.85 -16.08 4.44
CA PHE A 87 -5.31 -16.21 4.53
C PHE A 87 -5.92 -17.01 3.38
N PHE A 88 -5.30 -17.03 2.20
CA PHE A 88 -5.80 -17.72 0.99
C PHE A 88 -4.93 -18.89 0.54
N GLY A 89 -3.86 -19.24 1.26
CA GLY A 89 -2.98 -20.38 0.98
C GLY A 89 -3.65 -21.77 0.96
N TRP A 90 -4.92 -21.88 1.33
CA TRP A 90 -5.70 -23.13 1.19
C TRP A 90 -5.93 -23.54 -0.28
N ARG A 91 -5.57 -22.67 -1.25
CA ARG A 91 -5.68 -22.93 -2.70
C ARG A 91 -4.44 -23.60 -3.32
N GLU A 92 -3.28 -23.57 -2.69
CA GLU A 92 -2.05 -24.20 -3.23
C GLU A 92 -2.15 -25.73 -3.34
N GLY A 93 -3.22 -26.35 -2.82
CA GLY A 93 -3.46 -27.79 -2.92
C GLY A 93 -4.25 -28.27 -4.15
N LEU A 94 -4.61 -27.42 -5.11
CA LEU A 94 -5.44 -27.81 -6.28
C LEU A 94 -4.71 -27.82 -7.63
N ASP A 95 -3.45 -27.36 -7.68
CA ASP A 95 -2.63 -27.33 -8.91
C ASP A 95 -1.50 -28.39 -8.88
N ALA A 96 -1.80 -29.61 -8.39
CA ALA A 96 -0.89 -30.77 -8.43
C ALA A 96 -1.37 -31.85 -9.40
#